data_AF-A0A8T4KIS8-F1
#
_entry.id   AF-A0A8T4KIS8-F1
#
_cell.length_a   1.000
_cell.length_b   1.000
_cell.length_c   1.000
_cell.angle_alpha   90.00
_cell.angle_beta   90.00
_cell.angle_gamma   90.00
#
_symmetry.space_group_name_H-M   'P 1'
#
loop_
_entity.id
_entity.type
_entity.pdbx_description
1 polymer ?
#
loop_
_entity_poly.entity_id
_entity_poly.type
_entity_poly.pdbx_seq_one_letter_code
_entity_poly.pdbx_strand_id
1 'polypeptide(L)'
;MNSKILPILAIFSILLVAGCTSTGTIGSSPSVSIVSPTDGQAIAGDTVTVSLGASNVRLTAPNGTVVEGEGHFHVWIDDANEQRGAKTTFTFENAAAGTHTVRVELHKGDHSLYEGTAKTVTFTVSATGPVKEFNMSAQRFSFDPSTITVNKGDRVVLRITSTDVEHGFSLATYNIVETLPVGETKTISFTAEQVGEFNFFCSVFCGSGHGDMRGKLIVNP
;
A
#
# COMPACT_ATOMS: atom_id res chain seq x y z
N MET A 1 -75.11 -28.56 -61.88
CA MET A 1 -75.60 -27.63 -60.84
C MET A 1 -75.24 -28.21 -59.49
N ASN A 2 -74.30 -27.61 -58.76
CA ASN A 2 -74.35 -27.46 -57.31
C ASN A 2 -73.17 -26.62 -56.86
N SER A 3 -73.50 -25.34 -56.66
CA SER A 3 -72.70 -24.31 -56.04
C SER A 3 -72.44 -24.65 -54.56
N LYS A 4 -71.21 -24.44 -54.08
CA LYS A 4 -70.94 -24.24 -52.66
C LYS A 4 -70.14 -22.94 -52.49
N ILE A 5 -70.64 -22.13 -51.57
CA ILE A 5 -70.37 -20.73 -51.33
C ILE A 5 -69.64 -20.59 -49.97
N LEU A 6 -68.59 -19.75 -49.95
CA LEU A 6 -67.92 -19.03 -48.83
C LEU A 6 -67.11 -19.80 -47.76
N PRO A 7 -66.20 -19.16 -46.96
CA PRO A 7 -66.03 -17.72 -46.72
C PRO A 7 -64.61 -17.11 -46.81
N ILE A 8 -64.62 -15.78 -46.84
CA ILE A 8 -63.52 -14.81 -46.75
C ILE A 8 -62.78 -14.94 -45.42
N LEU A 9 -61.45 -15.11 -45.45
CA LEU A 9 -60.58 -14.96 -44.29
C LEU A 9 -59.81 -13.64 -44.40
N ALA A 10 -60.15 -12.70 -43.52
CA ALA A 10 -59.43 -11.45 -43.34
C ALA A 10 -58.06 -11.74 -42.69
N ILE A 11 -56.97 -11.40 -43.38
CA ILE A 11 -55.62 -11.43 -42.81
C ILE A 11 -55.37 -10.07 -42.17
N PHE A 12 -55.48 -10.04 -40.84
CA PHE A 12 -55.04 -8.95 -39.98
C PHE A 12 -53.53 -8.76 -40.17
N SER A 13 -53.12 -7.60 -40.68
CA SER A 13 -51.71 -7.20 -40.66
C SER A 13 -51.30 -6.93 -39.20
N ILE A 14 -50.54 -7.85 -38.62
CA ILE A 14 -49.83 -7.63 -37.37
C ILE A 14 -48.66 -6.69 -37.68
N LEU A 15 -48.84 -5.42 -37.32
CA LEU A 15 -47.77 -4.45 -37.24
C LEU A 15 -46.92 -4.81 -36.01
N LEU A 16 -45.83 -5.54 -36.21
CA LEU A 16 -44.79 -5.69 -35.19
C LEU A 16 -44.14 -4.33 -34.96
N VAL A 17 -44.57 -3.62 -33.92
CA VAL A 17 -43.82 -2.51 -33.38
C VAL A 17 -42.60 -3.10 -32.67
N ALA A 18 -41.49 -3.21 -33.40
CA ALA A 18 -40.18 -3.39 -32.80
C ALA A 18 -39.86 -2.11 -32.03
N GLY A 19 -40.26 -2.08 -30.75
CA GLY A 19 -39.82 -1.08 -29.79
C GLY A 19 -38.32 -1.25 -29.58
N CYS A 20 -37.53 -0.56 -30.40
CA CYS A 20 -36.11 -0.36 -30.16
C CYS A 20 -35.99 0.63 -28.99
N THR A 21 -36.03 0.12 -27.77
CA THR A 21 -35.77 0.92 -26.57
C THR A 21 -34.27 1.15 -26.46
N SER A 22 -33.87 2.36 -26.85
CA SER A 22 -32.69 3.11 -26.39
C SER A 22 -31.54 2.28 -25.83
N THR A 23 -30.53 2.03 -26.65
CA THR A 23 -29.16 1.87 -26.19
C THR A 23 -28.77 3.13 -25.43
N GLY A 24 -28.98 3.12 -24.11
CA GLY A 24 -28.29 4.02 -23.21
C GLY A 24 -26.80 3.90 -23.48
N THR A 25 -26.15 5.01 -23.75
CA THR A 25 -24.69 5.11 -23.77
C THR A 25 -24.16 4.43 -22.53
N ILE A 26 -23.54 3.26 -22.69
CA ILE A 26 -22.81 2.60 -21.62
C ILE A 26 -21.66 3.56 -21.29
N GLY A 27 -21.86 4.37 -20.24
CA GLY A 27 -20.74 4.97 -19.54
C GLY A 27 -19.80 3.82 -19.21
N SER A 28 -18.58 3.87 -19.73
CA SER A 28 -17.62 2.78 -19.70
C SER A 28 -17.51 2.18 -18.29
N SER A 29 -17.55 0.86 -18.16
CA SER A 29 -17.54 0.21 -16.85
C SER A 29 -16.29 0.58 -16.04
N PRO A 30 -16.40 0.67 -14.69
CA PRO A 30 -15.26 0.81 -13.80
C PRO A 30 -14.17 -0.23 -14.11
N SER A 31 -12.92 0.20 -14.11
CA SER A 31 -11.78 -0.68 -14.35
C SER A 31 -10.60 -0.37 -13.45
N VAL A 32 -9.78 -1.40 -13.24
CA VAL A 32 -8.65 -1.41 -12.30
C VAL A 32 -7.42 -1.95 -13.01
N SER A 33 -6.27 -1.35 -12.69
CA SER A 33 -4.95 -1.81 -13.10
C SER A 33 -3.98 -1.72 -11.92
N ILE A 34 -3.03 -2.65 -11.86
CA ILE A 34 -1.90 -2.59 -10.93
C ILE A 34 -0.75 -1.96 -11.70
N VAL A 35 -0.34 -0.75 -11.31
CA VAL A 35 0.77 -0.01 -11.94
C VAL A 35 2.11 -0.48 -11.37
N SER A 36 2.15 -0.73 -10.06
CA SER A 36 3.29 -1.33 -9.36
C SER A 36 2.78 -2.12 -8.14
N PRO A 37 3.39 -3.26 -7.80
CA PRO A 37 4.38 -3.98 -8.61
C PRO A 37 3.80 -4.49 -9.92
N THR A 38 4.62 -4.63 -10.97
CA THR A 38 4.25 -5.35 -12.19
C THR A 38 4.46 -6.86 -12.01
N ASP A 39 3.82 -7.67 -12.85
CA ASP A 39 4.03 -9.13 -12.81
C ASP A 39 5.50 -9.48 -13.06
N GLY A 40 6.06 -10.29 -12.17
CA GLY A 40 7.48 -10.66 -12.13
C GLY A 40 8.44 -9.58 -11.61
N GLN A 41 7.95 -8.42 -11.14
CA GLN A 41 8.83 -7.36 -10.63
C GLN A 41 9.59 -7.81 -9.37
N ALA A 42 10.88 -7.52 -9.31
CA ALA A 42 11.66 -7.59 -8.07
C ALA A 42 11.59 -6.25 -7.33
N ILE A 43 11.18 -6.29 -6.07
CA ILE A 43 11.19 -5.16 -5.14
C ILE A 43 12.37 -5.37 -4.19
N ALA A 44 13.17 -4.33 -3.99
CA ALA A 44 14.23 -4.33 -2.99
C ALA A 44 13.68 -3.92 -1.63
N GLY A 45 14.31 -4.40 -0.56
CA GLY A 45 13.89 -4.12 0.81
C GLY A 45 12.69 -4.94 1.26
N ASP A 46 12.01 -4.48 2.29
CA ASP A 46 10.85 -5.13 2.91
C ASP A 46 9.58 -4.25 2.83
N THR A 47 9.65 -3.11 2.16
CA THR A 47 8.52 -2.20 1.97
C THR A 47 7.99 -2.30 0.55
N VAL A 48 6.75 -2.74 0.42
CA VAL A 48 6.04 -2.87 -0.86
C VAL A 48 5.07 -1.70 -1.01
N THR A 49 5.34 -0.81 -1.95
CA THR A 49 4.39 0.22 -2.38
C THR A 49 3.58 -0.28 -3.57
N VAL A 50 2.28 -0.46 -3.34
CA VAL A 50 1.30 -0.80 -4.38
C VAL A 50 0.71 0.49 -4.95
N SER A 51 0.88 0.69 -6.24
CA SER A 51 0.31 1.82 -7.00
C SER A 51 -0.74 1.30 -7.98
N LEU A 52 -1.92 1.90 -7.97
CA LEU A 52 -3.09 1.47 -8.73
C LEU A 52 -3.53 2.52 -9.74
N GLY A 53 -4.03 2.05 -10.87
CA GLY A 53 -4.77 2.86 -11.83
C GLY A 53 -6.25 2.51 -11.79
N ALA A 54 -7.10 3.53 -11.89
CA ALA A 54 -8.55 3.39 -11.95
C ALA A 54 -9.10 4.20 -13.12
N SER A 55 -10.13 3.70 -13.79
CA SER A 55 -10.83 4.45 -14.84
C SER A 55 -12.34 4.25 -14.72
N ASN A 56 -13.10 5.28 -15.08
CA ASN A 56 -14.56 5.32 -14.96
C ASN A 56 -15.09 5.06 -13.55
N VAL A 57 -14.30 5.42 -12.53
CA VAL A 57 -14.71 5.37 -11.14
C VAL A 57 -14.20 6.60 -10.40
N ARG A 58 -15.06 7.17 -9.57
CA ARG A 58 -14.69 8.18 -8.58
C ARG A 58 -14.40 7.48 -7.26
N LEU A 59 -13.20 7.66 -6.72
CA LEU A 59 -12.83 7.06 -5.45
C LEU A 59 -13.52 7.79 -4.29
N THR A 60 -14.30 7.05 -3.50
CA THR A 60 -15.06 7.55 -2.34
C THR A 60 -14.94 6.59 -1.17
N ALA A 61 -14.93 7.14 0.05
CA ALA A 61 -14.91 6.31 1.25
C ALA A 61 -16.22 5.48 1.36
N PRO A 62 -16.18 4.27 1.92
CA PRO A 62 -17.38 3.48 2.14
C PRO A 62 -18.37 4.26 3.02
N ASN A 63 -19.62 4.31 2.58
CA ASN A 63 -20.72 5.01 3.25
C ASN A 63 -21.99 4.13 3.39
N GLY A 64 -21.92 2.87 2.96
CA GLY A 64 -23.03 1.91 2.98
C GLY A 64 -24.00 2.03 1.81
N THR A 65 -23.81 2.97 0.87
CA THR A 65 -24.70 3.17 -0.26
C THR A 65 -24.04 2.80 -1.58
N VAL A 66 -24.84 2.30 -2.53
CA VAL A 66 -24.37 2.00 -3.88
C VAL A 66 -24.65 3.18 -4.78
N VAL A 67 -23.58 3.81 -5.26
CA VAL A 67 -23.61 4.81 -6.34
C VAL A 67 -22.78 4.24 -7.48
N GLU A 68 -23.38 4.10 -8.66
CA GLU A 68 -22.69 3.55 -9.82
C GLU A 68 -21.52 4.46 -10.24
N GLY A 69 -20.37 3.87 -10.53
CA GLY A 69 -19.14 4.61 -10.78
C GLY A 69 -18.48 5.22 -9.54
N GLU A 70 -18.89 4.85 -8.31
CA GLU A 70 -18.19 5.23 -7.08
C GLU A 70 -17.70 4.01 -6.28
N GLY A 71 -16.53 4.12 -5.67
CA GLY A 71 -16.00 3.01 -4.87
C GLY A 71 -14.65 3.24 -4.24
N HIS A 72 -14.08 2.19 -3.66
CA HIS A 72 -12.77 2.19 -3.03
C HIS A 72 -12.05 0.86 -3.25
N PHE A 73 -10.74 0.87 -3.07
CA PHE A 73 -9.91 -0.32 -3.26
C PHE A 73 -9.82 -1.15 -1.99
N HIS A 74 -9.77 -2.46 -2.18
CA HIS A 74 -9.31 -3.44 -1.21
C HIS A 74 -8.05 -4.09 -1.82
N VAL A 75 -6.97 -4.15 -1.05
CA VAL A 75 -5.64 -4.56 -1.51
C VAL A 75 -5.07 -5.55 -0.51
N TRP A 76 -4.60 -6.70 -0.99
CA TRP A 76 -3.99 -7.76 -0.19
C TRP A 76 -2.59 -8.07 -0.70
N ILE A 77 -1.71 -8.48 0.21
CA ILE A 77 -0.49 -9.22 -0.13
C ILE A 77 -0.65 -10.64 0.39
N ASP A 78 -0.44 -11.63 -0.47
CA ASP A 78 -0.58 -13.07 -0.17
C ASP A 78 -1.93 -13.45 0.44
N ASP A 79 -3.01 -12.83 -0.05
CA ASP A 79 -4.37 -12.98 0.50
C ASP A 79 -4.50 -12.62 1.99
N ALA A 80 -3.49 -11.96 2.56
CA ALA A 80 -3.41 -11.51 3.94
C ALA A 80 -3.23 -9.98 4.02
N ASN A 81 -3.26 -9.46 5.25
CA ASN A 81 -2.91 -8.08 5.59
C ASN A 81 -3.67 -7.00 4.79
N GLU A 82 -4.98 -7.18 4.62
CA GLU A 82 -5.81 -6.29 3.81
C GLU A 82 -5.65 -4.80 4.19
N GLN A 83 -5.45 -3.95 3.19
CA GLN A 83 -5.63 -2.51 3.29
C GLN A 83 -6.77 -2.05 2.39
N ARG A 84 -7.54 -1.06 2.86
CA ARG A 84 -8.67 -0.49 2.13
C ARG A 84 -8.58 1.01 2.03
N GLY A 85 -9.14 1.60 0.97
CA GLY A 85 -9.30 3.05 0.93
C GLY A 85 -9.61 3.65 -0.43
N ALA A 86 -10.11 4.88 -0.40
CA ALA A 86 -10.37 5.73 -1.56
C ALA A 86 -9.09 6.45 -2.02
N LYS A 87 -8.03 5.68 -2.26
CA LYS A 87 -6.71 6.16 -2.66
C LYS A 87 -6.08 5.17 -3.64
N THR A 88 -5.07 5.62 -4.39
CA THR A 88 -4.39 4.79 -5.40
C THR A 88 -3.04 4.26 -4.96
N THR A 89 -2.59 4.58 -3.75
CA THR A 89 -1.29 4.14 -3.22
C THR A 89 -1.45 3.52 -1.83
N PHE A 90 -0.87 2.33 -1.65
CA PHE A 90 -0.88 1.55 -0.42
C PHE A 90 0.55 1.08 -0.11
N THR A 91 0.93 1.11 1.15
CA THR A 91 2.29 0.72 1.58
C THR A 91 2.18 -0.41 2.58
N PHE A 92 2.85 -1.51 2.29
CA PHE A 92 2.95 -2.68 3.15
C PHE A 92 4.39 -2.79 3.62
N GLU A 93 4.62 -2.67 4.91
CA GLU A 93 5.95 -2.76 5.51
C GLU A 93 6.22 -4.18 6.00
N ASN A 94 7.50 -4.54 6.12
CA ASN A 94 7.95 -5.85 6.62
C ASN A 94 7.48 -7.05 5.78
N ALA A 95 7.35 -6.88 4.46
CA ALA A 95 7.15 -8.00 3.55
C ALA A 95 8.37 -8.93 3.61
N ALA A 96 8.11 -10.22 3.81
CA ALA A 96 9.19 -11.22 3.89
C ALA A 96 9.94 -11.32 2.56
N ALA A 97 11.14 -11.87 2.58
CA ALA A 97 11.84 -12.22 1.35
C ALA A 97 11.12 -13.37 0.64
N GLY A 98 11.00 -13.30 -0.68
CA GLY A 98 10.45 -14.38 -1.49
C GLY A 98 9.44 -13.93 -2.51
N THR A 99 8.69 -14.89 -3.05
CA THR A 99 7.62 -14.64 -4.01
C THR A 99 6.34 -14.30 -3.29
N HIS A 100 5.69 -13.22 -3.72
CA HIS A 100 4.45 -12.70 -3.18
C HIS A 100 3.43 -12.48 -4.28
N THR A 101 2.16 -12.42 -3.91
CA THR A 101 1.09 -11.93 -4.78
C THR A 101 0.50 -10.64 -4.21
N VAL A 102 0.14 -9.71 -5.10
CA VAL A 102 -0.75 -8.61 -4.72
C VAL A 102 -2.08 -8.82 -5.44
N ARG A 103 -3.17 -8.86 -4.66
CA ARG A 103 -4.54 -8.88 -5.18
C ARG A 103 -5.19 -7.54 -4.92
N VAL A 104 -5.94 -7.04 -5.89
CA VAL A 104 -6.65 -5.77 -5.82
C VAL A 104 -8.06 -5.96 -6.32
N GLU A 105 -9.02 -5.46 -5.56
CA GLU A 105 -10.44 -5.44 -5.90
C GLU A 105 -11.01 -4.04 -5.73
N LEU A 106 -11.98 -3.66 -6.57
CA LEU A 106 -12.73 -2.42 -6.43
C LEU A 106 -14.11 -2.74 -5.88
N HIS A 107 -14.47 -2.08 -4.77
CA HIS A 107 -15.73 -2.28 -4.08
C HIS A 107 -16.58 -1.01 -4.12
N LYS A 108 -17.90 -1.19 -4.18
CA LYS A 108 -18.92 -0.13 -4.06
C LYS A 108 -18.98 0.40 -2.62
N GLY A 109 -19.74 1.46 -2.41
CA GLY A 109 -19.88 2.08 -1.07
C GLY A 109 -20.47 1.16 0.00
N ASP A 110 -21.17 0.08 -0.38
CA ASP A 110 -21.70 -0.97 0.49
C ASP A 110 -20.78 -2.20 0.66
N HIS A 111 -19.54 -2.12 0.17
CA HIS A 111 -18.57 -3.23 0.08
C HIS A 111 -18.93 -4.37 -0.87
N SER A 112 -19.97 -4.27 -1.69
CA SER A 112 -20.17 -5.23 -2.78
C SER A 112 -19.12 -5.04 -3.88
N LEU A 113 -18.71 -6.14 -4.52
CA LEU A 113 -17.67 -6.13 -5.54
C LEU A 113 -18.15 -5.45 -6.84
N TYR A 114 -17.26 -4.74 -7.52
CA TYR A 114 -17.38 -4.51 -8.95
C TYR A 114 -16.85 -5.73 -9.71
N GLU A 115 -17.77 -6.56 -10.21
CA GLU A 115 -17.44 -7.80 -10.90
C GLU A 115 -16.43 -7.60 -12.04
N GLY A 116 -15.47 -8.53 -12.14
CA GLY A 116 -14.43 -8.50 -13.18
C GLY A 116 -13.33 -7.44 -12.98
N THR A 117 -13.35 -6.67 -11.89
CA THR A 117 -12.29 -5.70 -11.57
C THR A 117 -11.12 -6.30 -10.81
N ALA A 118 -11.25 -7.52 -10.28
CA ALA A 118 -10.18 -8.19 -9.55
C ALA A 118 -8.92 -8.33 -10.43
N LYS A 119 -7.78 -7.91 -9.90
CA LYS A 119 -6.46 -8.08 -10.51
C LYS A 119 -5.51 -8.71 -9.52
N THR A 120 -4.66 -9.60 -10.02
CA THR A 120 -3.58 -10.19 -9.26
C THR A 120 -2.31 -10.16 -10.10
N VAL A 121 -1.19 -9.82 -9.48
CA VAL A 121 0.14 -10.01 -10.07
C VAL A 121 1.05 -10.67 -9.05
N THR A 122 2.05 -11.39 -9.56
CA THR A 122 3.09 -12.00 -8.74
C THR A 122 4.32 -11.11 -8.77
N PHE A 123 5.00 -10.92 -7.65
CA PHE A 123 6.23 -10.16 -7.57
C PHE A 123 7.20 -10.85 -6.59
N THR A 124 8.45 -10.43 -6.56
CA THR A 124 9.44 -10.97 -5.64
C THR A 124 9.96 -9.85 -4.75
N VAL A 125 9.91 -10.05 -3.44
CA VAL A 125 10.65 -9.23 -2.49
C VAL A 125 12.04 -9.85 -2.36
N SER A 126 13.04 -9.10 -2.81
CA SER A 126 14.43 -9.54 -2.68
C SER A 126 14.79 -9.59 -1.20
N ALA A 127 15.50 -10.64 -0.80
CA ALA A 127 15.91 -10.75 0.59
C ALA A 127 16.66 -9.50 1.05
N THR A 128 16.14 -8.87 2.10
CA THR A 128 16.96 -8.02 2.95
C THR A 128 18.13 -8.89 3.45
N GLY A 129 19.33 -8.30 3.52
CA GLY A 129 20.45 -8.88 4.26
C GLY A 129 20.04 -9.26 5.69
N PRO A 130 20.91 -9.98 6.43
CA PRO A 130 20.61 -10.45 7.78
C PRO A 130 20.03 -9.35 8.67
N VAL A 131 19.16 -9.75 9.61
CA VAL A 131 18.67 -8.84 10.65
C VAL A 131 19.85 -8.43 11.55
N LYS A 132 20.04 -7.13 11.72
CA LYS A 132 21.03 -6.52 12.60
C LYS A 132 20.32 -5.79 13.72
N GLU A 133 20.33 -6.40 14.90
CA GLU A 133 19.75 -5.81 16.11
C GLU A 133 20.80 -5.03 16.90
N PHE A 134 20.45 -3.83 17.34
CA PHE A 134 21.28 -2.99 18.19
C PHE A 134 20.48 -2.57 19.42
N ASN A 135 20.95 -2.96 20.60
CA ASN A 135 20.47 -2.39 21.85
C ASN A 135 21.26 -1.10 22.10
N MET A 136 20.56 0.03 22.13
CA MET A 136 21.15 1.36 22.27
C MET A 136 20.61 2.05 23.52
N SER A 137 21.43 2.89 24.12
CA SER A 137 21.02 3.85 25.14
C SER A 137 21.10 5.27 24.59
N ALA A 138 20.14 6.09 24.99
CA ALA A 138 20.15 7.53 24.80
C ALA A 138 20.27 8.17 26.18
N GLN A 139 21.35 8.93 26.37
CA GLN A 139 21.59 9.74 27.55
C GLN A 139 22.03 11.12 27.09
N ARG A 140 22.04 12.09 27.99
CA ARG A 140 22.45 13.46 27.67
C ARG A 140 23.75 13.48 26.89
N PHE A 141 23.62 13.99 25.67
CA PHE A 141 24.70 14.31 24.75
C PHE A 141 25.37 13.10 24.08
N SER A 142 24.85 11.88 24.25
CA SER A 142 25.40 10.70 23.59
C SER A 142 24.36 9.62 23.31
N PHE A 143 24.51 8.95 22.17
CA PHE A 143 23.98 7.61 21.95
C PHE A 143 25.08 6.58 22.19
N ASP A 144 24.74 5.43 22.77
CA ASP A 144 25.66 4.30 22.91
C ASP A 144 25.00 3.00 22.41
N PRO A 145 25.58 2.29 21.43
CA PRO A 145 26.72 2.72 20.62
C PRO A 145 26.41 3.98 19.81
N SER A 146 27.41 4.86 19.66
CA SER A 146 27.29 6.06 18.81
C SER A 146 27.55 5.76 17.33
N THR A 147 28.05 4.57 17.01
CA THR A 147 28.25 4.11 15.63
C THR A 147 27.71 2.71 15.47
N ILE A 148 26.87 2.51 14.46
CA ILE A 148 26.36 1.20 14.05
C ILE A 148 26.78 0.94 12.61
N THR A 149 27.24 -0.27 12.32
CA THR A 149 27.72 -0.67 11.00
C THR A 149 26.95 -1.88 10.51
N VAL A 150 26.43 -1.78 9.29
CA VAL A 150 25.62 -2.80 8.61
C VAL A 150 26.04 -2.88 7.14
N ASN A 151 25.52 -3.87 6.42
CA ASN A 151 25.69 -3.96 4.96
C ASN A 151 24.44 -3.51 4.23
N LYS A 152 24.58 -3.15 2.96
CA LYS A 152 23.45 -2.81 2.12
C LYS A 152 22.43 -3.95 2.11
N GLY A 153 21.18 -3.60 2.34
CA GLY A 153 20.06 -4.52 2.41
C GLY A 153 19.83 -5.12 3.79
N ASP A 154 20.75 -5.02 4.76
CA ASP A 154 20.52 -5.52 6.12
C ASP A 154 19.24 -4.92 6.72
N ARG A 155 18.45 -5.76 7.39
CA ARG A 155 17.29 -5.33 8.15
C ARG A 155 17.74 -4.84 9.52
N VAL A 156 17.76 -3.53 9.74
CA VAL A 156 18.24 -2.91 10.97
C VAL A 156 17.10 -2.77 11.97
N VAL A 157 17.32 -3.23 13.21
CA VAL A 157 16.40 -3.07 14.34
C VAL A 157 17.14 -2.38 15.48
N LEU A 158 16.76 -1.15 15.78
CA LEU A 158 17.30 -0.36 16.89
C LEU A 158 16.34 -0.42 18.06
N ARG A 159 16.83 -0.89 19.21
CA ARG A 159 16.09 -0.89 20.48
C ARG A 159 16.72 0.18 21.36
N ILE A 160 16.18 1.38 21.31
CA ILE A 160 16.77 2.55 21.95
C ILE A 160 16.02 2.86 23.24
N THR A 161 16.73 2.84 24.36
CA THR A 161 16.19 3.20 25.68
C THR A 161 16.74 4.54 26.11
N SER A 162 15.86 5.50 26.45
CA SER A 162 16.31 6.70 27.13
C SER A 162 16.55 6.42 28.62
N THR A 163 17.70 6.82 29.15
CA THR A 163 18.10 6.50 30.53
C THR A 163 18.03 7.68 31.50
N ASP A 164 17.80 8.91 31.03
CA ASP A 164 17.86 10.10 31.91
C ASP A 164 16.77 11.16 31.68
N VAL A 165 16.53 11.59 30.44
CA VAL A 165 15.52 12.60 30.07
C VAL A 165 14.83 12.23 28.75
N GLU A 166 13.77 12.92 28.37
CA GLU A 166 13.24 12.73 27.02
C GLU A 166 14.29 13.11 25.96
N HIS A 167 14.47 12.22 24.98
CA HIS A 167 15.32 12.44 23.81
C HIS A 167 14.51 12.26 22.54
N GLY A 168 15.13 12.52 21.41
CA GLY A 168 14.63 12.13 20.10
C GLY A 168 15.67 11.29 19.36
N PHE A 169 15.24 10.66 18.29
CA PHE A 169 16.10 9.99 17.32
C PHE A 169 15.67 10.41 15.93
N SER A 170 16.56 11.06 15.17
CA SER A 170 16.33 11.36 13.77
C SER A 170 17.42 10.79 12.90
N LEU A 171 17.02 10.07 11.86
CA LEU A 171 17.86 9.55 10.79
C LEU A 171 17.21 9.94 9.45
N ALA A 172 17.54 11.13 8.96
CA ALA A 172 16.85 11.78 7.85
C ALA A 172 16.89 10.98 6.53
N THR A 173 18.01 10.31 6.24
CA THR A 173 18.16 9.48 5.02
C THR A 173 17.07 8.41 4.89
N TYR A 174 16.56 7.93 6.02
CA TYR A 174 15.54 6.88 6.10
C TYR A 174 14.17 7.43 6.52
N ASN A 175 13.99 8.75 6.54
CA ASN A 175 12.76 9.44 6.98
C ASN A 175 12.28 9.05 8.40
N ILE A 176 13.22 8.73 9.28
CA ILE A 176 12.92 8.34 10.67
C ILE A 176 13.04 9.56 11.57
N VAL A 177 11.98 9.85 12.34
CA VAL A 177 11.97 10.82 13.43
C VAL A 177 11.10 10.26 14.55
N GLU A 178 11.72 9.94 15.67
CA GLU A 178 11.06 9.31 16.82
C GLU A 178 11.34 10.09 18.10
N THR A 179 10.37 10.08 19.02
CA THR A 179 10.57 10.54 20.40
C THR A 179 10.92 9.34 21.28
N LEU A 180 11.88 9.53 22.19
CA LEU A 180 12.36 8.55 23.14
C LEU A 180 11.99 8.99 24.57
N PRO A 181 10.82 8.57 25.10
CA PRO A 181 10.44 8.84 26.48
C PRO A 181 11.42 8.22 27.48
N VAL A 182 11.64 8.89 28.60
CA VAL A 182 12.55 8.41 29.65
C VAL A 182 12.11 7.06 30.22
N GLY A 183 13.03 6.10 30.33
CA GLY A 183 12.78 4.78 30.87
C GLY A 183 12.08 3.80 29.93
N GLU A 184 11.67 4.24 28.73
CA GLU A 184 11.03 3.38 27.73
C GLU A 184 12.00 2.96 26.63
N THR A 185 11.86 1.73 26.14
CA THR A 185 12.54 1.26 24.93
C THR A 185 11.66 1.48 23.71
N LYS A 186 12.12 2.25 22.74
CA LYS A 186 11.53 2.34 21.40
C LYS A 186 12.22 1.38 20.45
N THR A 187 11.43 0.67 19.65
CA THR A 187 11.92 -0.21 18.58
C THR A 187 11.74 0.49 17.24
N ILE A 188 12.83 0.77 16.55
CA ILE A 188 12.86 1.40 15.24
C ILE A 188 13.43 0.39 14.25
N SER A 189 12.75 0.17 13.14
CA SER A 189 13.08 -0.92 12.24
C SER A 189 13.04 -0.45 10.79
N PHE A 190 14.18 -0.50 10.07
CA PHE A 190 14.30 -0.13 8.65
C PHE A 190 15.25 -1.07 7.88
N THR A 191 15.27 -0.95 6.55
CA THR A 191 16.23 -1.66 5.68
C THR A 191 17.33 -0.69 5.22
N ALA A 192 18.60 -1.09 5.33
CA ALA A 192 19.74 -0.25 4.95
C ALA A 192 20.00 -0.25 3.42
N GLU A 193 19.17 0.44 2.64
CA GLU A 193 19.23 0.39 1.17
C GLU A 193 20.30 1.28 0.51
N GLN A 194 20.79 2.29 1.24
CA GLN A 194 21.72 3.29 0.72
C GLN A 194 23.11 3.06 1.32
N VAL A 195 24.12 2.84 0.47
CA VAL A 195 25.54 2.71 0.89
C VAL A 195 26.09 4.08 1.28
N GLY A 196 26.81 4.16 2.38
CA GLY A 196 27.43 5.40 2.85
C GLY A 196 27.45 5.56 4.37
N GLU A 197 27.90 6.73 4.82
CA GLU A 197 27.81 7.16 6.22
C GLU A 197 26.66 8.15 6.39
N PHE A 198 25.77 7.88 7.34
CA PHE A 198 24.62 8.73 7.65
C PHE A 198 24.61 9.09 9.12
N ASN A 199 24.50 10.38 9.42
CA ASN A 199 24.40 10.83 10.81
C ASN A 199 22.96 10.69 11.30
N PHE A 200 22.80 10.13 12.49
CA PHE A 200 21.60 10.31 13.29
C PHE A 200 21.89 11.28 14.45
N PHE A 201 20.85 11.94 14.95
CA PHE A 201 20.98 12.93 16.01
C PHE A 201 19.75 13.00 16.89
N CYS A 202 19.89 13.63 18.06
CA CYS A 202 18.76 13.89 18.95
C CYS A 202 17.87 14.99 18.39
N SER A 203 16.60 14.70 18.11
CA SER A 203 15.63 15.65 17.55
C SER A 203 14.82 16.42 18.61
N VAL A 204 14.98 16.07 19.89
CA VAL A 204 14.28 16.70 21.03
C VAL A 204 15.30 17.39 21.94
N PHE A 205 15.06 18.65 22.30
CA PHE A 205 16.00 19.41 23.13
C PHE A 205 16.18 18.76 24.52
N CYS A 206 17.37 18.23 24.78
CA CYS A 206 17.70 17.48 26.01
C CYS A 206 18.74 18.18 26.92
N GLY A 207 19.12 19.42 26.58
CA GLY A 207 20.05 20.25 27.36
C GLY A 207 21.08 21.00 26.51
N SER A 208 22.04 21.65 27.16
CA SER A 208 23.03 22.52 26.50
C SER A 208 23.92 21.81 25.47
N GLY A 209 24.26 20.53 25.67
CA GLY A 209 25.00 19.72 24.70
C GLY A 209 24.15 19.04 23.64
N HIS A 210 22.86 19.41 23.50
CA HIS A 210 21.93 18.76 22.56
C HIS A 210 22.44 18.79 21.10
N GLY A 211 23.04 19.89 20.65
CA GLY A 211 23.52 20.03 19.27
C GLY A 211 24.64 19.05 18.88
N ASP A 212 25.36 18.54 19.88
CA ASP A 212 26.47 17.60 19.73
C ASP A 212 26.04 16.14 19.89
N MET A 213 24.79 15.90 20.32
CA MET A 213 24.24 14.56 20.51
C MET A 213 23.97 13.88 19.16
N ARG A 214 25.00 13.19 18.64
CA ARG A 214 25.01 12.59 17.31
C ARG A 214 25.62 11.19 17.33
N GLY A 215 25.29 10.42 16.31
CA GLY A 215 25.94 9.16 16.00
C GLY A 215 25.89 8.87 14.51
N LYS A 216 26.41 7.71 14.11
CA LYS A 216 26.59 7.32 12.72
C LYS A 216 26.01 5.94 12.43
N LEU A 217 25.30 5.84 11.30
CA LEU A 217 25.05 4.60 10.60
C LEU A 217 26.05 4.48 9.45
N ILE A 218 26.82 3.40 9.42
CA ILE A 218 27.71 3.06 8.31
C ILE A 218 27.09 1.89 7.55
N VAL A 219 26.82 2.08 6.26
CA VAL A 219 26.29 1.04 5.38
C VAL A 219 27.35 0.67 4.36
N ASN A 220 27.91 -0.52 4.50
CA ASN A 220 28.86 -1.08 3.54
C ASN A 220 28.14 -1.54 2.26
N PRO A 221 28.86 -1.65 1.12
CA PRO A 221 28.34 -2.22 -0.12
C PRO A 221 27.72 -3.61 0.02
#